data_AF-A0AAE1B4Z2-F1
#
_entry.id   AF-A0AAE1B4Z2-F1
#
_cell.length_a   1.000
_cell.length_b   1.000
_cell.length_c   1.000
_cell.angle_alpha   90.00
_cell.angle_beta   90.00
_cell.angle_gamma   90.00
#
_symmetry.space_group_name_H-M   'P 1'
#
loop_
_entity.id
_entity.type
_entity.pdbx_description
1 polymer ?
#
loop_
_entity_poly.entity_id
_entity_poly.type
_entity_poly.pdbx_seq_one_letter_code
_entity_poly.pdbx_strand_id
1 'polypeptide(L)'
;MTIDLSCVCLQVRYSLVRNEVEVGYIVFNGTDTDMMSWFSHSRILHSTWSPGLDTEPNLQPVSITGSCGSSSCRRFLVHESYNFCRFEFFYTFVIDMAFDICNTKTVNWELFDLSSFPVFLYAPGSGRASMGIDRGAYDLGQEADVSSVWVKFAL
;
A
#
# COMPACT_ATOMS: atom_id res chain seq x y z
N MET A 1 -11.44 -36.89 -18.36
CA MET A 1 -10.70 -36.54 -17.13
C MET A 1 -10.47 -35.04 -17.19
N THR A 2 -11.38 -34.29 -16.57
CA THR A 2 -11.30 -32.83 -16.51
C THR A 2 -10.47 -32.52 -15.27
N ILE A 3 -9.30 -31.90 -15.45
CA ILE A 3 -8.54 -31.39 -14.32
C ILE A 3 -9.31 -30.16 -13.85
N ASP A 4 -9.91 -30.24 -12.67
CA ASP A 4 -10.39 -29.07 -11.96
C ASP A 4 -9.16 -28.24 -11.55
N LEU A 5 -9.02 -27.06 -12.14
CA LEU A 5 -7.96 -26.09 -11.86
C LEU A 5 -8.36 -25.13 -10.73
N SER A 6 -9.28 -25.53 -9.84
CA SER A 6 -9.63 -24.78 -8.62
C SER A 6 -8.48 -24.78 -7.61
N CYS A 7 -7.38 -24.12 -7.98
CA CYS A 7 -6.32 -23.80 -7.05
C CYS A 7 -6.88 -22.80 -6.02
N VAL A 8 -7.26 -23.29 -4.84
CA VAL A 8 -7.84 -22.46 -3.78
C VAL A 8 -6.71 -21.66 -3.13
N CYS A 9 -6.61 -20.38 -3.48
CA CYS A 9 -5.80 -19.43 -2.73
C CYS A 9 -6.46 -19.23 -1.35
N LEU A 10 -5.76 -19.58 -0.28
CA LEU A 10 -6.26 -19.39 1.09
C LEU A 10 -5.94 -17.99 1.62
N GLN A 11 -4.70 -17.57 1.40
CA GLN A 11 -4.19 -16.29 1.89
C GLN A 11 -3.24 -15.67 0.88
N VAL A 12 -3.29 -14.34 0.79
CA VAL A 12 -2.30 -13.56 0.06
C VAL A 12 -1.63 -12.61 1.04
N ARG A 13 -0.31 -12.62 1.08
CA ARG A 13 0.48 -11.65 1.85
C ARG A 13 1.07 -10.64 0.88
N TYR A 14 0.82 -9.36 1.12
CA TYR A 14 1.54 -8.26 0.50
C TYR A 14 2.55 -7.74 1.51
N SER A 15 3.84 -7.73 1.18
CA SER A 15 4.86 -7.18 2.06
C SER A 15 5.88 -6.30 1.34
N LEU A 16 6.45 -5.43 2.16
CA LEU A 16 7.44 -4.43 1.84
C LEU A 16 8.70 -4.80 2.60
N VAL A 17 9.83 -4.84 1.89
CA VAL A 17 11.11 -5.28 2.44
C VAL A 17 12.14 -4.17 2.22
N ARG A 18 12.90 -3.86 3.26
CA ARG A 18 14.00 -2.90 3.22
C ARG A 18 15.23 -3.50 3.91
N ASN A 19 16.39 -3.44 3.27
CA ASN A 19 17.63 -4.06 3.74
C ASN A 19 17.43 -5.53 4.14
N GLU A 20 16.72 -6.29 3.31
CA GLU A 20 16.37 -7.70 3.53
C GLU A 20 15.46 -7.98 4.76
N VAL A 21 14.94 -6.93 5.40
CA VAL A 21 14.03 -7.02 6.53
C VAL A 21 12.62 -6.62 6.10
N GLU A 22 11.62 -7.42 6.45
CA GLU A 22 10.22 -7.04 6.23
C GLU A 22 9.84 -5.88 7.15
N VAL A 23 9.45 -4.75 6.55
CA VAL A 23 9.14 -3.49 7.25
C VAL A 23 7.65 -3.20 7.34
N GLY A 24 6.84 -3.90 6.55
CA GLY A 24 5.40 -3.79 6.59
C GLY A 24 4.75 -4.90 5.79
N TYR A 25 3.59 -5.36 6.24
CA TYR A 25 2.81 -6.36 5.53
C TYR A 25 1.31 -6.22 5.78
N ILE A 26 0.54 -6.80 4.87
CA ILE A 26 -0.89 -7.04 5.01
C ILE A 26 -1.18 -8.47 4.54
N VAL A 27 -1.91 -9.22 5.36
CA VAL A 27 -2.43 -10.54 4.98
C VAL A 27 -3.89 -10.41 4.64
N PHE A 28 -4.26 -10.93 3.47
CA PHE A 28 -5.61 -10.93 2.93
C PHE A 28 -6.17 -12.36 2.88
N ASN A 29 -7.49 -12.46 3.00
CA ASN A 29 -8.23 -13.66 2.65
C ASN A 29 -8.27 -13.83 1.12
N GLY A 30 -7.57 -14.86 0.65
CA GLY A 30 -7.43 -15.16 -0.78
C GLY A 30 -8.56 -16.01 -1.36
N THR A 31 -9.47 -16.54 -0.54
CA THR A 31 -10.50 -17.47 -1.04
C THR A 31 -11.47 -16.75 -1.98
N ASP A 32 -11.83 -17.41 -3.08
CA ASP A 32 -12.74 -16.87 -4.10
C ASP A 32 -12.31 -15.48 -4.60
N THR A 33 -11.01 -15.35 -4.93
CA THR A 33 -10.42 -14.14 -5.52
C THR A 33 -9.78 -14.43 -6.86
N ASP A 34 -9.63 -13.38 -7.64
CA ASP A 34 -8.78 -13.33 -8.83
C ASP A 34 -7.53 -12.49 -8.54
N MET A 35 -6.67 -12.32 -9.55
CA MET A 35 -5.40 -11.59 -9.45
C MET A 35 -5.53 -10.12 -8.96
N MET A 36 -6.72 -9.53 -9.05
CA MET A 36 -7.00 -8.13 -8.71
C MET A 36 -7.87 -7.98 -7.45
N SER A 37 -8.79 -8.92 -7.18
CA SER A 37 -9.81 -8.76 -6.13
C SER A 37 -9.37 -9.15 -4.72
N TRP A 38 -8.22 -9.83 -4.57
CA TRP A 38 -7.69 -10.21 -3.25
C TRP A 38 -7.24 -9.01 -2.40
N PHE A 39 -6.74 -7.95 -3.02
CA PHE A 39 -6.26 -6.74 -2.34
C PHE A 39 -7.44 -5.78 -2.12
N SER A 40 -8.24 -6.05 -1.10
CA SER A 40 -9.39 -5.22 -0.72
C SER A 40 -9.57 -5.16 0.80
N HIS A 41 -10.16 -4.06 1.29
CA HIS A 41 -10.30 -3.80 2.72
C HIS A 41 -11.07 -4.91 3.43
N SER A 42 -12.19 -5.37 2.85
CA SER A 42 -13.02 -6.45 3.42
C SER A 42 -12.32 -7.81 3.51
N ARG A 43 -11.15 -7.95 2.90
CA ARG A 43 -10.35 -9.17 2.92
C ARG A 43 -9.15 -9.08 3.83
N ILE A 44 -8.84 -7.94 4.43
CA ILE A 44 -7.73 -7.81 5.37
C ILE A 44 -7.99 -8.70 6.58
N LEU A 45 -7.04 -9.58 6.89
CA LEU A 45 -7.05 -10.45 8.06
C LEU A 45 -6.20 -9.89 9.20
N HIS A 46 -5.04 -9.32 8.88
CA HIS A 46 -4.15 -8.63 9.82
C HIS A 46 -3.06 -7.88 9.06
N SER A 47 -2.42 -6.93 9.74
CA SER A 47 -1.33 -6.11 9.21
C SER A 47 -0.27 -5.84 10.28
N THR A 48 0.87 -5.28 9.88
CA THR A 48 1.90 -4.79 10.84
C THR A 48 1.42 -3.60 11.66
N TRP A 49 0.55 -2.76 11.08
CA TRP A 49 0.03 -1.55 11.73
C TRP A 49 -1.07 -1.86 12.74
N SER A 50 -1.10 -1.07 13.82
CA SER A 50 -1.98 -1.18 14.99
C SER A 50 -2.97 0.00 15.02
N PRO A 51 -4.24 -0.19 15.44
CA PRO A 51 -4.81 -1.41 16.04
C PRO A 51 -5.07 -2.56 15.05
N GLY A 52 -4.92 -2.32 13.75
CA GLY A 52 -5.15 -3.30 12.69
C GLY A 52 -5.94 -2.65 11.56
N LEU A 53 -5.56 -2.93 10.31
CA LEU A 53 -6.24 -2.35 9.15
C LEU A 53 -7.60 -2.98 8.84
N ASP A 54 -7.90 -4.15 9.41
CA ASP A 54 -9.20 -4.81 9.36
C ASP A 54 -10.30 -4.06 10.13
N THR A 55 -9.90 -3.18 11.05
CA THR A 55 -10.81 -2.39 11.88
C THR A 55 -10.75 -0.89 11.63
N GLU A 56 -9.98 -0.41 10.63
CA GLU A 56 -9.83 1.02 10.34
C GLU A 56 -11.01 1.55 9.50
N PRO A 57 -11.97 2.29 10.08
CA PRO A 57 -13.19 2.66 9.38
C PRO A 57 -12.99 3.68 8.25
N ASN A 58 -11.87 4.39 8.22
CA ASN A 58 -11.65 5.51 7.30
C ASN A 58 -10.81 5.14 6.06
N LEU A 59 -10.42 3.87 5.91
CA LEU A 59 -9.70 3.44 4.73
C LEU A 59 -10.52 3.76 3.47
N GLN A 60 -9.87 4.46 2.54
CA GLN A 60 -10.35 4.59 1.17
C GLN A 60 -10.33 3.23 0.47
N PRO A 61 -10.96 3.10 -0.72
CA PRO A 61 -10.96 1.84 -1.46
C PRO A 61 -9.55 1.27 -1.64
N VAL A 62 -9.24 0.23 -0.85
CA VAL A 62 -8.01 -0.56 -0.96
C VAL A 62 -8.05 -1.31 -2.29
N SER A 63 -7.09 -1.05 -3.17
CA SER A 63 -7.04 -1.66 -4.50
C SER A 63 -5.64 -1.68 -5.11
N ILE A 64 -5.36 -2.68 -5.95
CA ILE A 64 -4.13 -2.76 -6.75
C ILE A 64 -4.08 -1.64 -7.79
N THR A 65 -5.18 -1.43 -8.52
CA THR A 65 -5.28 -0.41 -9.57
C THR A 65 -5.01 0.98 -9.01
N GLY A 66 -5.50 1.25 -7.81
CA GLY A 66 -5.28 2.50 -7.12
C GLY A 66 -5.90 3.70 -7.83
N SER A 67 -5.15 4.79 -7.91
CA SER A 67 -5.57 6.05 -8.53
C SER A 67 -4.52 6.49 -9.54
N CYS A 68 -4.84 6.37 -10.83
CA CYS A 68 -3.95 6.73 -11.92
C CYS A 68 -4.64 7.67 -12.92
N GLY A 69 -3.93 8.72 -13.30
CA GLY A 69 -4.30 9.73 -14.29
C GLY A 69 -3.05 10.33 -14.94
N SER A 70 -3.20 11.47 -15.59
CA SER A 70 -2.08 12.14 -16.29
C SER A 70 -1.07 12.83 -15.36
N SER A 71 -1.44 13.05 -14.10
CA SER A 71 -0.66 13.85 -13.14
C SER A 71 -0.22 13.08 -11.88
N SER A 72 -0.67 11.84 -11.71
CA SER A 72 -0.24 10.91 -10.67
C SER A 72 -0.69 9.49 -11.03
N CYS A 73 0.07 8.48 -10.59
CA CYS A 73 -0.29 7.08 -10.71
C CYS A 73 0.21 6.34 -9.49
N ARG A 74 -0.74 6.06 -8.59
CA ARG A 74 -0.49 5.39 -7.33
C ARG A 74 -1.21 4.05 -7.37
N ARG A 75 -0.53 2.98 -6.96
CA ARG A 75 -1.02 1.60 -6.97
C ARG A 75 -0.92 0.98 -5.58
N PHE A 76 -1.57 -0.17 -5.38
CA PHE A 76 -1.60 -0.88 -4.09
C PHE A 76 -1.91 0.07 -2.93
N LEU A 77 -2.94 0.89 -3.10
CA LEU A 77 -3.24 1.97 -2.15
C LEU A 77 -3.86 1.42 -0.87
N VAL A 78 -3.27 1.81 0.26
CA VAL A 78 -3.82 1.64 1.60
C VAL A 78 -3.64 2.95 2.32
N HIS A 79 -4.69 3.76 2.29
CA HIS A 79 -4.68 5.12 2.79
C HIS A 79 -6.06 5.53 3.31
N GLU A 80 -6.10 6.62 4.06
CA GLU A 80 -7.35 7.26 4.48
C GLU A 80 -7.66 8.47 3.60
N SER A 81 -8.85 9.05 3.76
CA SER A 81 -9.18 10.32 3.13
C SER A 81 -8.21 11.41 3.59
N TYR A 82 -7.76 12.22 2.65
CA TYR A 82 -7.07 13.47 2.93
C TYR A 82 -7.58 14.54 1.97
N ASN A 83 -7.63 15.78 2.43
CA ASN A 83 -8.19 16.88 1.65
C ASN A 83 -7.19 17.47 0.64
N PHE A 84 -5.89 17.42 0.96
CA PHE A 84 -4.83 18.02 0.15
C PHE A 84 -3.54 17.21 0.29
N CYS A 85 -2.68 17.24 -0.74
CA CYS A 85 -1.38 16.56 -0.73
C CYS A 85 -0.54 16.84 0.53
N ARG A 86 -0.57 18.09 1.04
CA ARG A 86 0.18 18.49 2.23
C ARG A 86 -0.27 17.83 3.54
N PHE A 87 -1.45 17.21 3.54
CA PHE A 87 -2.02 16.45 4.66
C PHE A 87 -2.21 14.98 4.27
N GLU A 88 -1.44 14.49 3.30
CA GLU A 88 -1.59 13.11 2.84
C GLU A 88 -1.05 12.14 3.90
N PHE A 89 -1.89 11.17 4.26
CA PHE A 89 -1.57 10.11 5.21
C PHE A 89 -1.82 8.75 4.57
N PHE A 90 -0.95 7.79 4.88
CA PHE A 90 -1.01 6.47 4.27
C PHE A 90 -0.39 5.41 5.18
N TYR A 91 -0.70 4.14 4.89
CA TYR A 91 -0.01 2.98 5.45
C TYR A 91 0.98 2.42 4.43
N THR A 92 0.54 2.25 3.19
CA THR A 92 1.41 1.93 2.05
C THR A 92 0.76 2.33 0.74
N PHE A 93 1.59 2.66 -0.26
CA PHE A 93 1.20 2.68 -1.66
C PHE A 93 2.47 2.63 -2.53
N VAL A 94 2.28 2.45 -3.83
CA VAL A 94 3.34 2.46 -4.83
C VAL A 94 3.16 3.67 -5.74
N ILE A 95 4.19 4.47 -5.94
CA ILE A 95 4.21 5.49 -7.00
C ILE A 95 4.73 4.82 -8.26
N ASP A 96 3.86 4.64 -9.25
CA ASP A 96 4.14 3.94 -10.51
C ASP A 96 4.28 4.93 -11.68
N MET A 97 5.07 5.97 -11.47
CA MET A 97 5.48 6.93 -12.51
C MET A 97 6.61 7.83 -12.02
N ALA A 98 7.34 8.43 -12.96
CA ALA A 98 8.47 9.32 -12.67
C ALA A 98 8.10 10.72 -12.13
N PHE A 99 6.82 10.96 -11.79
CA PHE A 99 6.32 12.26 -11.33
C PHE A 99 5.06 12.08 -10.49
N ASP A 100 4.83 12.94 -9.51
CA ASP A 100 3.53 13.00 -8.83
C ASP A 100 3.20 14.47 -8.55
N ILE A 101 1.98 14.91 -8.85
CA ILE A 101 1.54 16.30 -8.61
C ILE A 101 1.67 16.73 -7.14
N CYS A 102 1.71 15.79 -6.20
CA CYS A 102 1.95 16.07 -4.80
C CYS A 102 3.45 16.13 -4.45
N ASN A 103 4.36 15.62 -5.27
CA ASN A 103 5.81 15.69 -5.01
C ASN A 103 6.41 17.03 -5.46
N THR A 104 6.04 18.11 -4.77
CA THR A 104 6.45 19.49 -5.12
C THR A 104 7.48 20.10 -4.17
N LYS A 105 8.03 19.32 -3.22
CA LYS A 105 9.07 19.69 -2.23
C LYS A 105 8.72 20.76 -1.20
N THR A 106 8.10 21.86 -1.62
CA THR A 106 7.91 23.05 -0.78
C THR A 106 6.45 23.37 -0.50
N VAL A 107 5.52 22.81 -1.27
CA VAL A 107 4.09 23.13 -1.18
C VAL A 107 3.26 21.96 -0.65
N ASN A 108 3.63 20.73 -1.06
CA ASN A 108 2.80 19.55 -0.83
C ASN A 108 3.55 18.52 0.00
N TRP A 109 4.43 17.74 -0.62
CA TRP A 109 5.22 16.74 0.09
C TRP A 109 6.62 17.21 0.43
N GLU A 110 7.19 16.63 1.49
CA GLU A 110 8.64 16.56 1.66
C GLU A 110 9.24 15.81 0.44
N LEU A 111 10.37 16.26 -0.10
CA LEU A 111 10.87 15.77 -1.41
C LEU A 111 11.20 14.27 -1.38
N PHE A 112 10.64 13.52 -2.33
CA PHE A 112 11.07 12.16 -2.66
C PHE A 112 11.72 12.11 -4.04
N ASP A 113 12.74 11.26 -4.17
CA ASP A 113 13.33 10.96 -5.46
C ASP A 113 12.40 9.98 -6.22
N LEU A 114 11.87 10.42 -7.36
CA LEU A 114 11.05 9.59 -8.24
C LEU A 114 11.79 9.23 -9.54
N SER A 115 13.10 9.44 -9.60
CA SER A 115 13.90 9.13 -10.78
C SER A 115 14.01 7.62 -11.04
N SER A 116 13.81 6.79 -10.02
CA SER A 116 13.80 5.32 -10.06
C SER A 116 12.43 4.75 -9.66
N PHE A 117 11.42 4.94 -10.52
CA PHE A 117 10.07 4.37 -10.32
C PHE A 117 9.99 2.90 -10.83
N PRO A 118 9.13 2.04 -10.24
CA PRO A 118 8.19 2.34 -9.17
C PRO A 118 8.85 2.51 -7.80
N VAL A 119 8.27 3.39 -6.95
CA VAL A 119 8.73 3.63 -5.57
C VAL A 119 7.73 3.00 -4.60
N PHE A 120 8.20 2.13 -3.72
CA PHE A 120 7.37 1.41 -2.75
C PHE A 120 7.39 2.14 -1.41
N LEU A 121 6.29 2.80 -1.05
CA LEU A 121 6.22 3.58 0.18
C LEU A 121 5.51 2.81 1.30
N TYR A 122 6.01 2.96 2.52
CA TYR A 122 5.41 2.41 3.73
C TYR A 122 5.46 3.39 4.90
N ALA A 123 4.54 3.20 5.84
CA ALA A 123 4.56 3.88 7.12
C ALA A 123 5.46 3.13 8.12
N PRO A 124 6.52 3.76 8.66
CA PRO A 124 7.52 3.06 9.48
C PRO A 124 7.10 2.84 10.94
N GLY A 125 6.09 3.56 11.41
CA GLY A 125 5.56 3.45 12.77
C GLY A 125 4.44 2.43 12.88
N SER A 126 3.81 2.37 14.06
CA SER A 126 2.65 1.50 14.30
C SER A 126 1.37 2.00 13.65
N GLY A 127 1.32 3.24 13.17
CA GLY A 127 0.16 3.84 12.53
C GLY A 127 0.49 4.40 11.15
N ARG A 128 -0.30 5.36 10.70
CA ARG A 128 -0.08 6.07 9.43
C ARG A 128 1.23 6.85 9.43
N ALA A 129 1.81 6.97 8.25
CA ALA A 129 2.82 7.97 7.94
C ALA A 129 2.22 9.09 7.11
N SER A 130 3.01 10.14 6.91
CA SER A 130 2.68 11.22 6.00
C SER A 130 3.81 11.46 5.01
N MET A 131 3.46 11.94 3.83
CA MET A 131 4.41 12.55 2.88
C MET A 131 4.39 14.07 2.96
N GLY A 132 3.36 14.63 3.59
CA GLY A 132 3.04 16.05 3.55
C GLY A 132 4.01 16.92 4.36
N ILE A 133 4.26 18.14 3.88
CA ILE A 133 5.03 19.14 4.64
C ILE A 133 4.34 19.53 5.96
N ASP A 134 3.03 19.31 6.08
CA ASP A 134 2.24 19.55 7.29
C ASP A 134 1.86 18.25 8.01
N ARG A 135 2.82 17.32 8.13
CA ARG A 135 2.57 16.00 8.75
C ARG A 135 2.29 16.01 10.25
N GLY A 136 2.48 17.13 10.95
CA GLY A 136 2.25 17.21 12.40
C GLY A 136 3.09 16.18 13.17
N ALA A 137 2.43 15.27 13.88
CA ALA A 137 3.07 14.23 14.69
C ALA A 137 3.35 12.92 13.94
N TYR A 138 2.92 12.79 12.69
CA TYR A 138 3.11 11.56 11.92
C TYR A 138 4.55 11.46 11.38
N ASP A 139 5.11 10.26 11.41
CA ASP A 139 6.42 9.99 10.82
C ASP A 139 6.39 10.23 9.30
N LEU A 140 7.54 10.63 8.76
CA LEU A 140 7.71 10.69 7.32
C LEU A 140 7.65 9.26 6.75
N GLY A 141 6.95 9.11 5.64
CA GLY A 141 6.96 7.89 4.83
C GLY A 141 8.37 7.40 4.52
N GLN A 142 8.54 6.09 4.37
CA GLN A 142 9.82 5.50 4.00
C GLN A 142 9.68 4.65 2.74
N GLU A 143 10.78 4.48 2.04
CA GLU A 143 10.88 3.65 0.84
C GLU A 143 11.37 2.24 1.20
N ALA A 144 10.69 1.24 0.67
CA ALA A 144 11.11 -0.16 0.68
C ALA A 144 11.84 -0.50 -0.63
N ASP A 145 12.80 -1.42 -0.55
CA ASP A 145 13.59 -1.87 -1.69
C ASP A 145 12.79 -2.87 -2.56
N VAL A 146 11.89 -3.63 -1.93
CA VAL A 146 11.09 -4.67 -2.59
C VAL A 146 9.64 -4.60 -2.14
N SER A 147 8.74 -4.70 -3.11
CA SER A 147 7.33 -5.06 -2.90
C SER A 147 7.10 -6.48 -3.41
N SER A 148 6.40 -7.31 -2.62
CA SER A 148 6.30 -8.74 -2.87
C SER A 148 4.94 -9.30 -2.46
N VAL A 149 4.50 -10.31 -3.19
CA VAL A 149 3.23 -10.99 -3.00
C VAL A 149 3.51 -12.49 -2.80
N TRP A 150 3.12 -13.02 -1.65
CA TRP A 150 3.17 -14.45 -1.37
C TRP A 150 1.76 -15.01 -1.36
N VAL A 151 1.59 -16.15 -2.03
CA VAL A 151 0.31 -16.82 -2.14
C VAL A 151 0.38 -18.15 -1.42
N LYS A 152 -0.54 -18.36 -0.48
CA LYS A 152 -0.72 -19.64 0.21
C LYS A 152 -1.85 -20.42 -0.46
N PHE A 153 -1.55 -21.62 -0.94
CA PHE A 153 -2.52 -22.53 -1.54
C PHE A 153 -3.03 -23.55 -0.53
N ALA A 154 -4.25 -24.05 -0.74
CA ALA A 154 -4.72 -25.26 -0.09
C ALA A 154 -3.89 -26.46 -0.61
N LEU A 155 -3.46 -27.32 0.32
CA LEU A 155 -2.79 -28.59 0.01
C LEU A 155 -3.84 -29.67 -0.30
#